data_AF-H3C8K9-F1
#
_entry.id   AF-H3C8K9-F1
#
_cell.length_a   1.000
_cell.length_b   1.000
_cell.length_c   1.000
_cell.angle_alpha   90.00
_cell.angle_beta   90.00
_cell.angle_gamma   90.00
#
_symmetry.space_group_name_H-M   'P 1'
#
loop_
_entity.id
_entity.type
_entity.pdbx_description
1 polymer ?
#
loop_
_entity_poly.entity_id
_entity_poly.type
_entity_poly.pdbx_seq_one_letter_code
_entity_poly.pdbx_strand_id
1 'polypeptide(L)'
;AQQNAAPPIPARQYEAAMNRQQRYFRIPFIRPSEQFNAQNRKKGWWYAHFDGPWIARQMELHPDKHPVLLVAERDDMEMCELSLEETGLSRKRGAEILPRQFEEIWERCGGIHYLRSAIESRQRPTYATAMLQSMFK
;
A
#
# COMPACT_ATOMS: atom_id res chain seq x y z
N ALA A 1 2.13 28.63 11.06
CA ALA A 1 2.93 27.54 10.47
C ALA A 1 2.62 27.51 8.98
N GLN A 2 3.61 27.80 8.12
CA GLN A 2 3.44 27.74 6.66
C GLN A 2 3.22 26.28 6.27
N GLN A 3 2.03 25.98 5.73
CA GLN A 3 1.75 24.70 5.09
C GLN A 3 2.61 24.63 3.82
N ASN A 4 3.76 23.95 3.91
CA ASN A 4 4.53 23.61 2.72
C ASN A 4 3.74 22.56 1.94
N ALA A 5 2.86 23.04 1.06
CA ALA A 5 2.19 22.17 0.10
C ALA A 5 3.26 21.48 -0.74
N ALA A 6 3.17 20.15 -0.84
CA ALA A 6 4.05 19.41 -1.73
C ALA A 6 3.98 19.99 -3.16
N PRO A 7 5.10 20.04 -3.90
CA PRO A 7 5.10 20.59 -5.24
C PRO A 7 4.10 19.83 -6.13
N PRO A 8 3.38 20.53 -7.02
CA PRO A 8 2.40 19.91 -7.89
C PRO A 8 3.09 18.90 -8.83
N ILE A 9 2.52 17.70 -8.95
CA ILE A 9 3.01 16.70 -9.91
C ILE A 9 2.83 17.26 -11.34
N PRO A 10 3.89 17.28 -12.18
CA PRO A 10 3.78 17.66 -13.58
C PRO A 10 2.69 16.86 -14.31
N ALA A 11 1.90 17.51 -15.17
CA ALA A 11 0.74 16.89 -15.84
C ALA A 11 1.06 15.56 -16.53
N ARG A 12 2.19 15.48 -17.25
CA ARG A 12 2.64 14.24 -17.90
C ARG A 12 2.89 13.09 -16.90
N GLN A 13 3.40 13.40 -15.72
CA GLN A 13 3.65 12.39 -14.68
C GLN A 13 2.34 11.95 -14.01
N TYR A 14 1.39 12.87 -13.85
CA TYR A 14 0.04 12.58 -13.37
C TYR A 14 -0.72 11.65 -14.33
N GLU A 15 -0.73 11.98 -15.63
CA GLU A 15 -1.34 11.15 -16.68
C GLU A 15 -0.71 9.75 -16.73
N ALA A 16 0.62 9.67 -16.66
CA ALA A 16 1.33 8.40 -16.64
C ALA A 16 0.96 7.56 -15.41
N ALA A 17 0.79 8.18 -14.23
CA ALA A 17 0.36 7.49 -13.03
C ALA A 17 -1.10 6.98 -13.13
N MET A 18 -2.00 7.78 -13.71
CA MET A 18 -3.40 7.39 -13.90
C MET A 18 -3.60 6.28 -14.94
N ASN A 19 -2.71 6.18 -15.93
CA ASN A 19 -2.81 5.17 -17.00
C ASN A 19 -2.24 3.79 -16.64
N ARG A 20 -1.58 3.66 -15.48
CA ARG A 20 -1.06 2.37 -15.01
C ARG A 20 -2.19 1.48 -14.49
N GLN A 21 -2.05 0.17 -14.67
CA GLN A 21 -3.00 -0.78 -14.12
C GLN A 21 -2.85 -0.88 -12.61
N GLN A 22 -3.92 -0.63 -11.87
CA GLN A 22 -3.93 -0.72 -10.41
C GLN A 22 -4.48 -2.08 -9.97
N ARG A 23 -3.71 -2.83 -9.18
CA ARG A 23 -4.10 -4.16 -8.69
C ARG A 23 -3.89 -4.28 -7.19
N TYR A 24 -4.83 -4.91 -6.51
CA TYR A 24 -4.90 -4.93 -5.05
C TYR A 24 -5.00 -6.37 -4.56
N PHE A 25 -4.22 -6.70 -3.54
CA PHE A 25 -4.11 -8.06 -3.03
C PHE A 25 -4.17 -8.11 -1.51
N ARG A 26 -4.61 -9.26 -1.00
CA ARG A 26 -4.64 -9.62 0.42
C ARG A 26 -4.27 -11.09 0.58
N ILE A 27 -3.33 -11.38 1.47
CA ILE A 27 -3.03 -12.76 1.89
C ILE A 27 -2.96 -12.86 3.42
N PRO A 28 -3.45 -13.96 4.02
CA PRO A 28 -3.21 -14.21 5.43
C PRO A 28 -1.78 -14.71 5.67
N PHE A 29 -1.19 -14.36 6.81
CA PHE A 29 0.05 -14.96 7.28
C PHE A 29 -0.10 -15.48 8.73
N ILE A 30 0.70 -16.50 9.05
CA ILE A 30 0.81 -17.07 10.39
C ILE A 30 2.21 -16.72 10.89
N ARG A 31 2.31 -16.14 12.09
CA ARG A 31 3.62 -15.88 12.69
C ARG A 31 4.32 -17.21 12.99
N PRO A 32 5.62 -17.36 12.71
CA PRO A 32 6.37 -18.57 13.06
C PRO A 32 6.21 -18.98 14.53
N SER A 33 6.19 -18.01 15.46
CA SER A 33 5.98 -18.22 16.90
C SER A 33 4.62 -18.82 17.28
N GLU A 34 3.62 -18.72 16.41
CA GLU A 34 2.25 -19.21 16.63
C GLU A 34 1.95 -20.49 15.85
N GLN A 35 2.92 -21.04 15.12
CA GLN A 35 2.73 -22.28 14.35
C GLN A 35 2.41 -23.48 15.24
N PHE A 36 2.91 -23.50 16.48
CA PHE A 36 2.79 -24.63 17.42
C PHE A 36 1.56 -24.56 18.35
N ASN A 37 0.93 -23.40 18.51
CA ASN A 37 -0.22 -23.23 19.42
C ASN A 37 -1.55 -23.27 18.64
N ALA A 38 -2.02 -24.48 18.33
CA ALA A 38 -3.15 -24.73 17.44
C ALA A 38 -4.49 -24.10 17.87
N GLN A 39 -4.69 -23.85 19.16
CA GLN A 39 -5.99 -23.48 19.74
C GLN A 39 -6.30 -21.97 19.71
N ASN A 40 -5.32 -21.09 19.44
CA ASN A 40 -5.51 -19.63 19.47
C ASN A 40 -4.80 -18.88 18.31
N ARG A 41 -4.72 -19.50 17.13
CA ARG A 41 -4.05 -18.92 15.94
C ARG A 41 -4.81 -17.70 15.40
N LYS A 42 -4.49 -16.51 15.89
CA LYS A 42 -5.00 -15.27 15.29
C LYS A 42 -4.20 -14.98 14.01
N LYS A 43 -4.86 -15.02 12.85
CA LYS A 43 -4.21 -14.79 11.55
C LYS A 43 -3.93 -13.30 11.35
N GLY A 44 -2.71 -12.96 10.94
CA GLY A 44 -2.39 -11.63 10.41
C GLY A 44 -2.78 -11.52 8.94
N TRP A 45 -2.86 -10.29 8.44
CA TRP A 45 -3.18 -10.01 7.05
C TRP A 45 -2.15 -9.08 6.43
N TRP A 46 -1.68 -9.44 5.25
CA TRP A 46 -0.81 -8.63 4.43
C TRP A 46 -1.60 -8.13 3.23
N TYR A 47 -1.58 -6.82 2.99
CA TYR A 47 -2.24 -6.14 1.90
C TYR A 47 -1.21 -5.44 1.01
N ALA A 48 -1.42 -5.49 -0.30
CA ALA A 48 -0.56 -4.80 -1.26
C ALA A 48 -1.37 -4.15 -2.37
N HIS A 49 -0.91 -2.97 -2.77
CA HIS A 49 -1.39 -2.21 -3.92
C HIS A 49 -0.24 -2.06 -4.90
N PHE A 50 -0.38 -2.66 -6.07
CA PHE A 50 0.55 -2.56 -7.18
C PHE A 50 0.10 -1.47 -8.16
N ASP A 51 1.01 -0.54 -8.44
CA ASP A 51 0.89 0.50 -9.46
C ASP A 51 1.66 0.05 -10.71
N GLY A 52 0.97 -0.65 -11.61
CA GLY A 52 1.59 -1.41 -12.68
C GLY A 52 2.32 -2.65 -12.13
N PRO A 53 3.58 -2.92 -12.54
CA PRO A 53 4.31 -4.10 -12.10
C PRO A 53 4.89 -3.99 -10.68
N TRP A 54 4.94 -2.78 -10.09
CA TRP A 54 5.64 -2.53 -8.82
C TRP A 54 4.67 -2.16 -7.71
N ILE A 55 5.04 -2.49 -6.47
CA ILE A 55 4.25 -2.14 -5.31
C ILE A 55 4.33 -0.62 -5.04
N ALA A 56 3.20 -0.02 -4.68
CA ALA A 56 3.11 1.41 -4.35
C ALA A 56 2.69 1.64 -2.90
N ARG A 57 1.88 0.73 -2.32
CA ARG A 57 1.49 0.76 -0.91
C ARG A 57 1.44 -0.67 -0.36
N GLN A 58 1.88 -0.84 0.87
CA GLN A 58 1.79 -2.09 1.63
C GLN A 58 1.22 -1.84 3.02
N MET A 59 0.46 -2.79 3.53
CA MET A 59 -0.07 -2.73 4.89
C MET A 59 -0.07 -4.11 5.54
N GLU A 60 0.39 -4.17 6.79
CA GLU A 60 0.40 -5.39 7.59
C GLU A 60 -0.46 -5.21 8.83
N LEU A 61 -1.49 -6.04 8.94
CA LEU A 61 -2.38 -6.07 10.09
C LEU A 61 -2.05 -7.29 10.93
N HIS A 62 -1.59 -7.01 12.14
CA HIS A 62 -1.41 -8.04 13.16
C HIS A 62 -2.53 -7.95 14.20
N PRO A 63 -3.00 -9.07 14.74
CA PRO A 63 -4.11 -9.08 15.71
C PRO A 63 -3.86 -8.28 16.99
N ASP A 64 -2.59 -8.18 17.43
CA ASP A 64 -2.20 -7.55 18.69
C ASP A 64 -1.08 -6.51 18.51
N LYS A 65 -0.91 -5.96 17.29
CA LYS A 65 -0.01 -4.82 17.06
C LYS A 65 -0.73 -3.73 16.28
N HIS A 66 -0.18 -2.52 16.37
CA HIS A 66 -0.61 -1.42 15.51
C HIS A 66 -0.42 -1.79 14.03
N PRO A 67 -1.30 -1.28 13.13
CA PRO A 67 -1.12 -1.43 11.69
C PRO A 67 0.25 -0.95 11.26
N VAL A 68 0.92 -1.72 10.41
CA VAL A 68 2.13 -1.29 9.72
C VAL A 68 1.69 -0.76 8.36
N LEU A 69 2.02 0.49 8.05
CA LEU A 69 1.70 1.16 6.80
C LEU A 69 3.01 1.53 6.12
N LEU A 70 3.15 1.18 4.85
CA LEU A 70 4.38 1.38 4.09
C LEU A 70 4.01 1.94 2.70
N VAL A 71 4.80 2.89 2.22
CA VAL A 71 4.62 3.53 0.90
C VAL A 71 5.93 3.54 0.14
N ALA A 72 5.84 3.34 -1.18
CA ALA A 72 7.02 3.32 -2.05
C ALA A 72 7.83 4.62 -1.93
N GLU A 73 9.13 4.54 -2.19
CA GLU A 73 10.16 5.59 -2.02
C GLU A 73 10.49 5.94 -0.56
N ARG A 74 9.54 5.77 0.38
CA ARG A 74 9.77 5.99 1.81
C ARG A 74 10.27 4.74 2.52
N ASP A 75 9.57 3.64 2.27
CA ASP A 75 9.65 2.40 3.05
C ASP A 75 10.10 1.24 2.16
N ASP A 76 10.84 1.52 1.08
CA ASP A 76 11.21 0.55 0.05
C ASP A 76 11.99 -0.65 0.62
N MET A 77 12.83 -0.43 1.64
CA MET A 77 13.62 -1.50 2.28
C MET A 77 12.75 -2.46 3.11
N GLU A 78 11.54 -2.04 3.45
CA GLU A 78 10.57 -2.75 4.29
C GLU A 78 9.41 -3.31 3.46
N MET A 79 9.34 -2.95 2.17
CA MET A 79 8.30 -3.37 1.23
C MET A 79 8.73 -4.56 0.38
N CYS A 80 7.76 -5.15 -0.31
CA CYS A 80 8.04 -6.22 -1.27
C CYS A 80 8.89 -5.71 -2.45
N GLU A 81 10.08 -6.27 -2.62
CA GLU A 81 11.02 -5.92 -3.71
C GLU A 81 10.69 -6.62 -5.05
N LEU A 82 9.78 -7.59 -5.04
CA LEU A 82 9.42 -8.37 -6.22
C LEU A 82 8.33 -7.68 -7.04
N SER A 83 8.41 -7.82 -8.36
CA SER A 83 7.33 -7.41 -9.24
C SER A 83 6.07 -8.27 -9.06
N LEU A 84 4.92 -7.77 -9.50
CA LEU A 84 3.64 -8.49 -9.40
C LEU A 84 3.69 -9.88 -10.03
N GLU A 85 4.43 -10.05 -11.12
CA GLU A 85 4.57 -11.35 -11.79
C GLU A 85 5.41 -12.34 -10.96
N GLU A 86 6.51 -11.86 -10.38
CA GLU A 86 7.44 -12.62 -9.55
C GLU A 86 6.81 -13.06 -8.22
N THR A 87 5.97 -12.21 -7.61
CA THR A 87 5.26 -12.58 -6.37
C THR A 87 4.27 -13.74 -6.55
N GLY A 88 3.81 -13.98 -7.78
CA GLY A 88 2.76 -14.97 -8.08
C GLY A 88 1.39 -14.65 -7.48
N LEU A 89 1.18 -13.46 -6.90
CA LEU A 89 -0.10 -13.06 -6.31
C LEU A 89 -1.25 -13.08 -7.31
N SER A 90 -0.97 -12.70 -8.56
CA SER A 90 -1.93 -12.73 -9.66
C SER A 90 -2.46 -14.13 -10.01
N ARG A 91 -1.73 -15.19 -9.64
CA ARG A 91 -2.11 -16.59 -9.87
C ARG A 91 -2.74 -17.23 -8.63
N LYS A 92 -2.68 -16.57 -7.46
CA LYS A 92 -3.20 -17.10 -6.20
C LYS A 92 -4.69 -16.82 -6.08
N ARG A 93 -5.51 -17.88 -6.17
CA ARG A 93 -6.97 -17.77 -6.04
C ARG A 93 -7.35 -17.10 -4.72
N GLY A 94 -8.20 -16.06 -4.82
CA GLY A 94 -8.70 -15.31 -3.67
C GLY A 94 -7.71 -14.31 -3.07
N ALA A 95 -6.54 -14.12 -3.67
CA ALA A 95 -5.61 -13.08 -3.23
C ALA A 95 -6.00 -11.69 -3.74
N GLU A 96 -6.45 -11.56 -4.98
CA GLU A 96 -6.87 -10.29 -5.56
C GLU A 96 -8.18 -9.80 -4.92
N ILE A 97 -8.22 -8.52 -4.55
CA ILE A 97 -9.35 -7.85 -3.90
C ILE A 97 -9.75 -6.60 -4.68
N LEU A 98 -10.93 -6.07 -4.40
CA LEU A 98 -11.40 -4.84 -5.01
C LEU A 98 -10.64 -3.62 -4.44
N PRO A 99 -10.42 -2.55 -5.23
CA PRO A 99 -9.80 -1.31 -4.75
C PRO A 99 -10.46 -0.79 -3.48
N ARG A 100 -11.80 -0.75 -3.45
CA ARG A 100 -12.60 -0.31 -2.29
C ARG A 100 -12.26 -1.09 -1.01
N GLN A 101 -12.05 -2.40 -1.10
CA GLN A 101 -11.71 -3.22 0.05
C GLN A 101 -10.32 -2.91 0.59
N PHE A 102 -9.39 -2.44 -0.24
CA PHE A 102 -8.09 -1.96 0.21
C PHE A 102 -8.22 -0.57 0.84
N GLU A 103 -8.86 0.37 0.14
CA GLU A 103 -8.97 1.77 0.58
C GLU A 103 -9.70 1.90 1.93
N GLU A 104 -10.79 1.15 2.15
CA GLU A 104 -11.52 1.15 3.43
C GLU A 104 -10.63 0.78 4.63
N ILE A 105 -9.69 -0.16 4.43
CA ILE A 105 -8.78 -0.61 5.49
C ILE A 105 -7.62 0.38 5.62
N TRP A 106 -7.09 0.87 4.49
CA TRP A 106 -6.02 1.86 4.44
C TRP A 106 -6.42 3.14 5.20
N GLU A 107 -7.61 3.67 4.92
CA GLU A 107 -8.16 4.85 5.58
C GLU A 107 -8.33 4.63 7.08
N ARG A 108 -8.98 3.52 7.47
CA ARG A 108 -9.20 3.18 8.89
C ARG A 108 -7.90 3.05 9.69
N CYS A 109 -6.80 2.65 9.04
CA CYS A 109 -5.49 2.52 9.68
C CYS A 109 -4.69 3.83 9.70
N GLY A 110 -5.23 4.94 9.18
CA GLY A 110 -4.53 6.23 9.11
C GLY A 110 -3.66 6.41 7.87
N GLY A 111 -3.84 5.58 6.84
CA GLY A 111 -3.05 5.56 5.61
C GLY A 111 -3.07 6.87 4.83
N ILE A 112 -4.16 7.64 4.89
CA ILE A 112 -4.27 8.96 4.24
C ILE A 112 -3.27 9.95 4.85
N HIS A 113 -3.21 10.01 6.19
CA HIS A 113 -2.26 10.88 6.90
C HIS A 113 -0.82 10.43 6.68
N TYR A 114 -0.57 9.12 6.71
CA TYR A 114 0.74 8.56 6.44
C TYR A 114 1.25 8.92 5.03
N LEU A 115 0.42 8.68 4.01
CA LEU A 115 0.74 9.00 2.61
C LEU A 115 0.99 10.50 2.41
N ARG A 116 0.20 11.38 3.04
CA ARG A 116 0.43 12.82 2.97
C ARG A 116 1.83 13.20 3.48
N SER A 117 2.23 12.69 4.65
CA SER A 117 3.55 12.96 5.23
C SER A 117 4.70 12.45 4.36
N ALA A 118 4.46 11.40 3.57
CA ALA A 118 5.42 10.86 2.63
C ALA A 118 5.59 11.77 1.39
N ILE A 119 4.51 12.33 0.84
CA ILE A 119 4.58 13.21 -0.34
C ILE A 119 5.40 14.49 -0.06
N GLU A 120 5.34 15.01 1.17
CA GLU A 120 6.11 16.18 1.60
C GLU A 120 7.64 15.97 1.46
N SER A 121 8.12 14.72 1.41
CA SER A 121 9.54 14.38 1.29
C SER A 121 10.06 14.26 -0.16
N ARG A 122 9.34 14.78 -1.17
CA ARG A 122 9.73 14.78 -2.61
C ARG A 122 9.84 13.40 -3.28
N GLN A 123 8.87 12.54 -3.04
CA GLN A 123 8.83 11.19 -3.61
C GLN A 123 8.34 11.15 -5.06
N ARG A 124 8.67 10.06 -5.77
CA ARG A 124 8.16 9.79 -7.13
C ARG A 124 6.62 9.70 -7.13
N PRO A 125 5.95 10.24 -8.17
CA PRO A 125 4.52 10.03 -8.36
C PRO A 125 4.15 8.55 -8.56
N THR A 126 3.24 8.06 -7.72
CA THR A 126 2.49 6.81 -7.89
C THR A 126 1.02 7.14 -8.08
N TYR A 127 0.21 6.18 -8.51
CA TYR A 127 -1.24 6.36 -8.58
C TYR A 127 -1.83 6.89 -7.24
N ALA A 128 -1.37 6.35 -6.11
CA ALA A 128 -1.87 6.74 -4.79
C ALA A 128 -1.54 8.19 -4.43
N THR A 129 -0.31 8.65 -4.70
CA THR A 129 0.07 10.05 -4.42
C THR A 129 -0.64 11.02 -5.36
N ALA A 130 -0.86 10.63 -6.63
CA ALA A 130 -1.65 11.39 -7.59
C ALA A 130 -3.14 11.51 -7.18
N MET A 131 -3.76 10.42 -6.72
CA MET A 131 -5.14 10.45 -6.19
C MET A 131 -5.25 11.31 -4.93
N LEU A 132 -4.26 11.26 -4.03
CA LEU A 132 -4.28 12.09 -2.83
C LEU A 132 -4.23 13.59 -3.18
N GLN A 133 -3.40 13.97 -4.16
CA GLN A 133 -3.33 15.36 -4.61
C GLN A 133 -4.63 15.85 -5.25
N SER A 134 -5.39 15.01 -5.98
CA SER A 134 -6.68 15.43 -6.54
C SER A 134 -7.77 15.57 -5.49
N MET A 135 -7.70 14.87 -4.36
CA MET A 135 -8.66 15.01 -3.26
C MET A 135 -8.52 16.33 -2.47
N PHE A 136 -7.35 16.99 -2.55
CA PHE A 136 -7.06 18.22 -1.82
C PHE A 136 -6.86 19.45 -2.72
N LYS A 137 -7.17 19.32 -4.02
CA LYS A 137 -7.38 20.46 -4.94
C LYS A 137 -8.81 20.94 -4.82
#